data_AF-S6D2H0-F1
#
_entry.id   AF-S6D2H0-F1
#
_cell.length_a   1.000
_cell.length_b   1.000
_cell.length_c   1.000
_cell.angle_alpha   90.00
_cell.angle_beta   90.00
_cell.angle_gamma   90.00
#
_symmetry.space_group_name_H-M   'P 1'
#
loop_
_entity.id
_entity.type
_entity.pdbx_description
1 polymer ?
#
loop_
_entity_poly.entity_id
_entity_poly.type
_entity_poly.pdbx_seq_one_letter_code
_entity_poly.pdbx_strand_id
1 'polypeptide(L)'
;MVLVVGVLLALAGCSGTTTDATPAETLIETTTLTDATTPTASPATTPGETSSTTPTDPDGTLSVHYLNVGQGSATLVVGPTGETMLIDSGDWRDDGEIVLDYLRQLDIDGLDYLVTSHADADHIGGHAAVIEYFETEGEGIGAVYDPGITSTSNTYERYLDAIEDYNVTLYQTRAGDEIPLKNVNAQVLAPPEDYIANGDRNENSLVMRLAFGKTSMLLPGDGETASEEYLRTEYGDALNVSVLAAGHHGSQSSTGDAFLDTTAPQIAVISSAYDSQYGHPDEAVLQRLAERSIRTYWTATHGNIQLRTNGSALTVATQAVAPTSPLDLRDGSPVEPGNTDPLEDRTIVSTTGTVTTPVATDGGSTTPTATETPTATTTPTATETPTATATPTATESGTLAIAEIHEDAQGTERENLNDEYVVFENTGDEALDLSGWTVDDAADHTYTFPSGFTLDPGAQVTLHTGSGTDSATDLYWGSGSPIWNNAGDTVFVHDDEGTPVLTEEY
;
A
#
# COMPACT_ATOMS: atom_id res chain seq x y z
N MET A 1 -25.52 22.72 -14.12
CA MET A 1 -25.11 23.90 -14.92
C MET A 1 -23.89 24.46 -14.22
N VAL A 2 -22.72 23.92 -14.54
CA VAL A 2 -21.44 24.20 -13.87
C VAL A 2 -20.79 25.37 -14.60
N LEU A 3 -20.43 26.40 -13.86
CA LEU A 3 -19.80 27.61 -14.38
C LEU A 3 -18.28 27.42 -14.29
N VAL A 4 -17.65 27.04 -15.39
CA VAL A 4 -16.18 27.04 -15.51
C VAL A 4 -15.74 28.47 -15.77
N VAL A 5 -14.96 29.05 -14.87
CA VAL A 5 -14.30 30.35 -15.08
C VAL A 5 -12.83 30.07 -15.36
N GLY A 6 -12.48 29.98 -16.65
CA GLY A 6 -11.09 30.01 -17.08
C GLY A 6 -10.57 31.44 -17.01
N VAL A 7 -9.55 31.68 -16.20
CA VAL A 7 -8.83 32.96 -16.17
C VAL A 7 -7.65 32.87 -17.14
N LEU A 8 -7.79 33.55 -18.28
CA LEU A 8 -6.70 33.77 -19.24
C LEU A 8 -5.82 34.91 -18.72
N LEU A 9 -4.58 34.64 -18.33
CA LEU A 9 -3.60 35.69 -18.04
C LEU A 9 -3.02 36.25 -19.35
N ALA A 10 -3.43 37.47 -19.70
CA ALA A 10 -2.80 38.24 -20.78
C ALA A 10 -1.73 39.17 -20.20
N LEU A 11 -0.46 38.87 -20.45
CA LEU A 11 0.67 39.77 -20.17
C LEU A 11 0.69 40.90 -21.22
N ALA A 12 0.24 42.09 -20.83
CA ALA A 12 0.41 43.31 -21.61
C ALA A 12 1.56 44.15 -21.02
N GLY A 13 2.73 44.07 -21.65
CA GLY A 13 3.80 45.05 -21.45
C GLY A 13 3.59 46.26 -22.37
N CYS A 14 3.64 47.48 -21.82
CA CYS A 14 4.27 48.64 -22.45
C CYS A 14 4.43 49.83 -21.48
N SER A 15 5.55 50.50 -21.67
CA SER A 15 6.16 51.67 -21.02
C SER A 15 5.35 52.99 -20.97
N GLY A 16 5.64 53.86 -19.98
CA GLY A 16 5.68 55.33 -20.20
C GLY A 16 5.04 56.27 -19.15
N THR A 17 5.88 56.77 -18.22
CA THR A 17 5.96 58.14 -17.64
C THR A 17 4.75 59.05 -17.32
N THR A 18 4.69 59.44 -16.03
CA THR A 18 4.39 60.77 -15.38
C THR A 18 3.06 61.50 -15.57
N THR A 19 2.27 61.72 -14.50
CA THR A 19 2.12 62.99 -13.72
C THR A 19 1.03 62.91 -12.62
N ASP A 20 1.19 63.75 -11.58
CA ASP A 20 0.38 63.96 -10.35
C ASP A 20 -1.15 64.12 -10.51
N ALA A 21 -1.92 63.60 -9.52
CA ALA A 21 -2.80 64.37 -8.61
C ALA A 21 -3.79 63.47 -7.83
N THR A 22 -3.94 63.77 -6.53
CA THR A 22 -4.77 63.10 -5.49
C THR A 22 -6.28 63.53 -5.54
N PRO A 23 -7.15 63.03 -4.63
CA PRO A 23 -8.08 61.91 -4.79
C PRO A 23 -9.56 62.33 -4.94
N ALA A 24 -10.45 61.41 -5.33
CA ALA A 24 -11.90 61.60 -5.20
C ALA A 24 -12.53 60.39 -4.49
N GLU A 25 -13.19 60.67 -3.36
CA GLU A 25 -13.99 59.74 -2.56
C GLU A 25 -15.36 59.43 -3.21
N THR A 26 -15.92 58.31 -2.73
CA THR A 26 -17.35 58.00 -2.57
C THR A 26 -18.07 57.37 -3.77
N LEU A 27 -18.50 56.11 -3.62
CA LEU A 27 -19.88 55.74 -3.25
C LEU A 27 -20.00 54.21 -3.18
N ILE A 28 -20.23 53.70 -1.97
CA ILE A 28 -20.70 52.34 -1.72
C ILE A 28 -22.23 52.38 -1.85
N GLU A 29 -22.78 51.60 -2.79
CA GLU A 29 -24.23 51.40 -2.89
C GLU A 29 -24.58 49.98 -2.46
N THR A 30 -24.99 49.88 -1.21
CA THR A 30 -25.57 48.68 -0.59
C THR A 30 -26.97 48.48 -1.15
N THR A 31 -27.21 47.38 -1.87
CA THR A 31 -28.57 47.00 -2.26
C THR A 31 -29.01 45.77 -1.48
N THR A 32 -29.85 46.00 -0.48
CA THR A 32 -30.68 45.01 0.20
C THR A 32 -31.81 44.56 -0.73
N LEU A 33 -31.98 43.26 -0.94
CA LEU A 33 -33.21 42.71 -1.53
C LEU A 33 -33.97 41.88 -0.51
N THR A 34 -35.21 42.31 -0.33
CA THR A 34 -36.26 41.80 0.53
C THR A 34 -36.96 40.57 -0.05
N ASP A 35 -37.50 39.81 0.89
CA ASP A 35 -38.28 38.58 0.86
C ASP A 35 -39.58 38.60 0.02
N ALA A 36 -40.09 37.38 -0.16
CA ALA A 36 -41.45 36.92 -0.49
C ALA A 36 -41.72 36.47 -1.93
N THR A 37 -41.83 35.15 -2.11
CA THR A 37 -43.12 34.52 -2.49
C THR A 37 -43.10 33.00 -2.30
N THR A 38 -44.05 32.52 -1.50
CA THR A 38 -44.40 31.12 -1.26
C THR A 38 -44.98 30.45 -2.52
N PRO A 39 -44.72 29.15 -2.75
CA PRO A 39 -45.67 28.29 -3.45
C PRO A 39 -46.19 27.13 -2.57
N THR A 40 -47.51 27.15 -2.39
CA THR A 40 -48.48 26.06 -2.49
C THR A 40 -48.00 24.61 -2.30
N ALA A 41 -48.57 23.97 -1.27
CA ALA A 41 -48.48 22.54 -0.98
C ALA A 41 -49.07 21.63 -2.08
N SER A 42 -48.40 20.51 -2.33
CA SER A 42 -48.89 19.32 -3.03
C SER A 42 -48.57 18.06 -2.20
N PRO A 43 -49.31 16.95 -2.38
CA PRO A 43 -49.68 16.04 -1.30
C PRO A 43 -48.62 15.01 -0.94
N ALA A 44 -48.73 14.52 0.29
CA ALA A 44 -47.92 13.46 0.87
C ALA A 44 -47.90 12.19 -0.01
N THR A 45 -46.70 11.80 -0.43
CA THR A 45 -46.38 10.47 -0.95
C THR A 45 -45.97 9.55 0.19
N THR A 46 -46.57 8.36 0.18
CA THR A 46 -46.30 7.22 1.05
C THR A 46 -44.80 6.84 1.04
N PRO A 47 -44.20 6.45 2.19
CA PRO A 47 -42.82 5.95 2.22
C PRO A 47 -42.72 4.65 1.41
N GLY A 48 -42.02 4.70 0.28
CA GLY A 48 -41.62 3.53 -0.48
C GLY A 48 -40.41 2.88 0.19
N GLU A 49 -40.42 1.54 0.22
CA GLU A 49 -39.35 0.67 0.72
C GLU A 49 -37.94 1.19 0.43
N THR A 50 -37.19 1.41 1.49
CA THR A 50 -35.73 1.49 1.46
C THR A 50 -35.20 0.16 0.93
N SER A 51 -34.91 0.12 -0.37
CA SER A 51 -34.12 -0.95 -0.97
C SER A 51 -32.72 -0.84 -0.40
N SER A 52 -32.39 -1.74 0.52
CA SER A 52 -31.03 -2.02 0.97
C SER A 52 -30.27 -2.62 -0.20
N THR A 53 -29.69 -1.78 -1.06
CA THR A 53 -28.68 -2.24 -2.01
C THR A 53 -27.40 -2.46 -1.23
N THR A 54 -27.09 -3.72 -0.92
CA THR A 54 -25.73 -4.12 -0.54
C THR A 54 -24.78 -3.51 -1.58
N PRO A 55 -23.69 -2.83 -1.18
CA PRO A 55 -22.69 -2.36 -2.13
C PRO A 55 -22.18 -3.57 -2.90
N THR A 56 -22.46 -3.62 -4.20
CA THR A 56 -21.85 -4.61 -5.09
C THR A 56 -20.40 -4.20 -5.29
N ASP A 57 -19.47 -5.15 -5.23
CA ASP A 57 -18.06 -4.91 -5.58
C ASP A 57 -17.97 -4.25 -6.96
N PRO A 58 -17.04 -3.30 -7.16
CA PRO A 58 -16.90 -2.61 -8.43
C PRO A 58 -16.43 -3.57 -9.54
N ASP A 59 -16.91 -3.37 -10.77
CA ASP A 59 -16.51 -4.20 -11.90
C ASP A 59 -15.09 -3.85 -12.38
N GLY A 60 -14.27 -4.88 -12.64
CA GLY A 60 -12.93 -4.77 -13.23
C GLY A 60 -11.79 -4.90 -12.21
N THR A 61 -10.61 -4.40 -12.54
CA THR A 61 -9.41 -4.51 -11.69
C THR A 61 -8.61 -3.22 -11.77
N LEU A 62 -8.25 -2.66 -10.62
CA LEU A 62 -7.26 -1.60 -10.50
C LEU A 62 -5.89 -2.24 -10.28
N SER A 63 -4.89 -1.87 -11.09
CA SER A 63 -3.50 -2.30 -10.91
C SER A 63 -2.61 -1.09 -10.61
N VAL A 64 -1.77 -1.17 -9.59
CA VAL A 64 -0.80 -0.15 -9.21
C VAL A 64 0.59 -0.78 -9.16
N HIS A 65 1.52 -0.24 -9.94
CA HIS A 65 2.85 -0.78 -10.17
C HIS A 65 3.88 0.20 -9.62
N TYR A 66 4.59 -0.19 -8.57
CA TYR A 66 5.75 0.54 -8.06
C TYR A 66 6.98 0.03 -8.79
N LEU A 67 7.61 0.91 -9.58
CA LEU A 67 8.73 0.53 -10.44
C LEU A 67 10.04 0.64 -9.68
N ASN A 68 10.90 -0.38 -9.82
CA ASN A 68 12.27 -0.32 -9.36
C ASN A 68 13.10 0.55 -10.30
N VAL A 69 13.12 1.84 -10.02
CA VAL A 69 13.91 2.88 -10.70
C VAL A 69 15.17 3.27 -9.91
N GLY A 70 15.55 2.46 -8.92
CA GLY A 70 16.66 2.75 -8.02
C GLY A 70 16.31 3.82 -6.99
N GLN A 71 17.17 4.82 -6.82
CA GLN A 71 16.91 5.93 -5.91
C GLN A 71 15.96 6.91 -6.60
N GLY A 72 14.67 6.75 -6.35
CA GLY A 72 13.60 7.58 -6.89
C GLY A 72 12.26 6.87 -6.84
N SER A 73 11.24 7.51 -7.41
CA SER A 73 9.87 6.99 -7.43
C SER A 73 9.28 7.08 -8.84
N ALA A 74 8.64 6.00 -9.27
CA ALA A 74 7.77 5.96 -10.43
C ALA A 74 6.66 4.93 -10.17
N THR A 75 5.41 5.35 -10.26
CA THR A 75 4.25 4.50 -10.00
C THR A 75 3.28 4.55 -11.17
N LEU A 76 3.04 3.43 -11.83
CA LEU A 76 2.03 3.31 -12.88
C LEU A 76 0.72 2.78 -12.29
N VAL A 77 -0.38 3.46 -12.56
CA VAL A 77 -1.74 3.05 -12.24
C VAL A 77 -2.45 2.69 -13.54
N VAL A 78 -3.04 1.50 -13.59
CA VAL A 78 -3.90 1.04 -14.69
C VAL A 78 -5.29 0.80 -14.13
N GLY A 79 -6.24 1.64 -14.54
CA GLY A 79 -7.61 1.62 -14.08
C GLY A 79 -8.43 0.45 -14.66
N PRO A 80 -9.62 0.17 -14.09
CA PRO A 80 -10.50 -0.92 -14.52
C PRO A 80 -10.95 -0.84 -15.99
N THR A 81 -10.93 0.35 -16.58
CA THR A 81 -11.28 0.57 -18.00
C THR A 81 -10.09 0.56 -18.94
N GLY A 82 -8.88 0.32 -18.42
CA GLY A 82 -7.61 0.42 -19.16
C GLY A 82 -7.03 1.84 -19.22
N GLU A 83 -7.64 2.83 -18.56
CA GLU A 83 -7.03 4.17 -18.47
C GLU A 83 -5.76 4.13 -17.63
N THR A 84 -4.75 4.91 -18.01
CA THR A 84 -3.41 4.88 -17.41
C THR A 84 -3.05 6.20 -16.77
N MET A 85 -2.43 6.13 -15.59
CA MET A 85 -1.87 7.27 -14.88
C MET A 85 -0.46 6.93 -14.44
N LEU A 86 0.52 7.72 -14.86
CA LEU A 86 1.89 7.62 -14.36
C LEU A 86 2.10 8.71 -13.31
N ILE A 87 2.53 8.31 -12.10
CA ILE A 87 2.87 9.21 -11.00
C ILE A 87 4.39 9.15 -10.83
N ASP A 88 5.07 10.26 -11.08
CA ASP A 88 6.53 10.36 -11.12
C ASP A 88 7.20 9.42 -12.15
N SER A 89 8.51 9.53 -12.33
CA SER A 89 9.27 8.96 -13.45
C SER A 89 10.73 8.60 -13.10
N GLY A 90 11.07 8.57 -11.81
CA GLY A 90 12.38 8.16 -11.32
C GLY A 90 13.50 9.20 -11.49
N ASP A 91 14.74 8.71 -11.36
CA ASP A 91 15.97 9.51 -11.34
C ASP A 91 16.41 10.05 -12.69
N TRP A 92 16.84 11.31 -12.70
CA TRP A 92 17.29 12.03 -13.88
C TRP A 92 18.48 11.39 -14.60
N ARG A 93 19.26 10.51 -13.94
CA ARG A 93 20.39 9.83 -14.59
C ARG A 93 19.93 8.79 -15.59
N ASP A 94 18.74 8.23 -15.39
CA ASP A 94 18.11 7.24 -16.28
C ASP A 94 17.33 7.92 -17.43
N ASP A 95 17.00 9.21 -17.31
CA ASP A 95 16.21 9.98 -18.28
C ASP A 95 14.88 9.28 -18.66
N GLY A 96 14.32 8.46 -17.77
CA GLY A 96 13.06 7.73 -17.96
C GLY A 96 13.16 6.45 -18.78
N GLU A 97 14.35 5.97 -19.15
CA GLU A 97 14.53 4.76 -19.96
C GLU A 97 13.89 3.52 -19.31
N ILE A 98 14.10 3.28 -18.01
CA ILE A 98 13.50 2.15 -17.27
C ILE A 98 11.97 2.23 -17.29
N VAL A 99 11.42 3.44 -17.08
CA VAL A 99 9.98 3.66 -17.06
C VAL A 99 9.39 3.39 -18.44
N LEU A 100 9.99 3.96 -19.49
CA LEU A 100 9.56 3.77 -20.87
C LEU A 100 9.66 2.30 -21.33
N ASP A 101 10.73 1.60 -20.94
CA ASP A 101 10.91 0.17 -21.22
C ASP A 101 9.78 -0.65 -20.60
N TYR A 102 9.42 -0.36 -19.35
CA TYR A 102 8.34 -1.05 -18.66
C TYR A 102 6.96 -0.76 -19.27
N LEU A 103 6.67 0.52 -19.61
CA LEU A 103 5.43 0.89 -20.28
C LEU A 103 5.29 0.19 -21.63
N ARG A 104 6.37 0.10 -22.42
CA ARG A 104 6.39 -0.64 -23.68
C ARG A 104 6.22 -2.14 -23.50
N GLN A 105 6.77 -2.73 -22.43
CA GLN A 105 6.57 -4.15 -22.12
C GLN A 105 5.10 -4.48 -21.84
N LEU A 106 4.34 -3.51 -21.33
CA LEU A 106 2.90 -3.63 -21.06
C LEU A 106 2.02 -3.23 -22.27
N ASP A 107 2.62 -2.97 -23.44
CA ASP A 107 1.92 -2.45 -24.63
C ASP A 107 1.10 -1.18 -24.33
N ILE A 108 1.62 -0.30 -23.45
CA ILE A 108 1.01 1.00 -23.15
C ILE A 108 1.52 2.01 -24.16
N ASP A 109 0.65 2.35 -25.11
CA ASP A 109 0.95 3.28 -26.20
C ASP A 109 0.55 4.73 -25.91
N GLY A 110 -0.13 5.01 -24.78
CA GLY A 110 -0.51 6.37 -24.36
C GLY A 110 -0.72 6.48 -22.85
N LEU A 111 -0.69 7.73 -22.35
CA LEU A 111 -1.03 8.04 -20.95
C LEU A 111 -2.27 8.92 -20.89
N ASP A 112 -3.29 8.53 -20.14
CA ASP A 112 -4.39 9.46 -19.86
C ASP A 112 -3.92 10.60 -18.95
N TYR A 113 -3.08 10.27 -17.96
CA TYR A 113 -2.61 11.21 -16.95
C TYR A 113 -1.13 11.03 -16.61
N LEU A 114 -0.39 12.14 -16.53
CA LEU A 114 0.92 12.20 -15.88
C LEU A 114 0.80 13.07 -14.63
N VAL A 115 1.24 12.57 -13.48
CA VAL A 115 1.15 13.25 -12.19
C VAL A 115 2.55 13.47 -11.63
N THR A 116 2.83 14.71 -11.29
CA THR A 116 4.06 15.11 -10.63
C THR A 116 3.79 15.27 -9.14
N SER A 117 4.47 14.49 -8.29
CA SER A 117 4.39 14.71 -6.84
C SER A 117 5.06 16.03 -6.47
N HIS A 118 6.31 16.23 -6.89
CA HIS A 118 7.09 17.46 -6.73
C HIS A 118 8.27 17.49 -7.70
N ALA A 119 8.96 18.62 -7.77
CA ALA A 119 9.92 18.93 -8.83
C ALA A 119 11.35 18.36 -8.64
N ASP A 120 11.54 17.36 -7.76
CA ASP A 120 12.86 16.76 -7.55
C ASP A 120 13.26 15.75 -8.61
N ALA A 121 14.58 15.68 -8.82
CA ALA A 121 15.15 14.99 -9.96
C ALA A 121 15.05 13.46 -9.88
N ASP A 122 14.74 12.91 -8.71
CA ASP A 122 14.41 11.51 -8.45
C ASP A 122 12.91 11.18 -8.56
N HIS A 123 12.10 12.19 -8.92
CA HIS A 123 10.68 12.07 -9.23
C HIS A 123 10.40 12.47 -10.68
N ILE A 124 10.85 13.64 -11.12
CA ILE A 124 10.60 14.13 -12.48
C ILE A 124 11.73 13.81 -13.47
N GLY A 125 12.66 12.95 -13.09
CA GLY A 125 13.86 12.65 -13.86
C GLY A 125 13.61 12.25 -15.31
N GLY A 126 12.56 11.46 -15.54
CA GLY A 126 12.14 11.00 -16.87
C GLY A 126 10.98 11.79 -17.49
N HIS A 127 10.40 12.80 -16.84
CA HIS A 127 9.18 13.47 -17.32
C HIS A 127 9.32 13.98 -18.75
N ALA A 128 10.43 14.67 -19.06
CA ALA A 128 10.65 15.23 -20.40
C ALA A 128 10.71 14.14 -21.48
N ALA A 129 11.41 13.04 -21.23
CA ALA A 129 11.53 11.92 -22.17
C ALA A 129 10.22 11.14 -22.32
N VAL A 130 9.45 10.99 -21.23
CA VAL A 130 8.12 10.36 -21.26
C VAL A 130 7.16 11.18 -22.11
N ILE A 131 7.11 12.51 -21.90
CA ILE A 131 6.29 13.41 -22.71
C ILE A 131 6.71 13.34 -24.18
N GLU A 132 8.00 13.51 -24.48
CA GLU A 132 8.52 13.44 -25.85
C GLU A 132 8.16 12.11 -26.52
N TYR A 133 8.36 10.97 -25.84
CA TYR A 133 8.05 9.65 -26.40
C TYR A 133 6.57 9.51 -26.76
N PHE A 134 5.65 9.79 -25.82
CA PHE A 134 4.22 9.58 -26.09
C PHE A 134 3.66 10.56 -27.12
N GLU A 135 4.16 11.80 -27.18
CA GLU A 135 3.71 12.81 -28.13
C GLU A 135 4.29 12.62 -29.54
N THR A 136 5.41 11.90 -29.68
CA THR A 136 6.06 11.66 -30.99
C THR A 136 5.85 10.25 -31.54
N GLU A 137 5.88 9.23 -30.69
CA GLU A 137 5.84 7.81 -31.07
C GLU A 137 4.59 7.08 -30.54
N GLY A 138 3.88 7.64 -29.54
CA GLY A 138 2.68 7.06 -28.93
C GLY A 138 1.36 7.73 -29.34
N GLU A 139 0.34 7.56 -28.49
CA GLU A 139 -1.00 8.15 -28.61
C GLU A 139 -1.16 9.47 -27.81
N GLY A 140 -0.07 10.00 -27.27
CA GLY A 140 -0.01 11.25 -26.49
C GLY A 140 -0.28 11.09 -24.99
N ILE A 141 -0.23 12.22 -24.29
CA ILE A 141 -0.56 12.39 -22.88
C ILE A 141 -1.81 13.27 -22.75
N GLY A 142 -2.86 12.74 -22.12
CA GLY A 142 -4.14 13.45 -21.98
C GLY A 142 -4.02 14.75 -21.19
N ALA A 143 -3.46 14.68 -19.98
CA ALA A 143 -3.16 15.84 -19.15
C ALA A 143 -2.05 15.56 -18.12
N VAL A 144 -1.43 16.63 -17.65
CA VAL A 144 -0.39 16.62 -16.63
C VAL A 144 -0.90 17.37 -15.40
N TYR A 145 -0.71 16.80 -14.21
CA TYR A 145 -1.14 17.35 -12.92
C TYR A 145 0.09 17.61 -12.06
N ASP A 146 0.29 18.87 -11.65
CA ASP A 146 1.49 19.34 -10.95
C ASP A 146 1.08 20.25 -9.77
N PRO A 147 1.80 20.25 -8.62
CA PRO A 147 1.47 21.10 -7.48
C PRO A 147 1.61 22.60 -7.77
N GLY A 148 2.32 22.99 -8.83
CA GLY A 148 2.60 24.37 -9.22
C GLY A 148 3.66 25.03 -8.35
N ILE A 149 4.63 24.25 -7.86
CA ILE A 149 5.80 24.73 -7.11
C ILE A 149 7.02 24.65 -8.01
N THR A 150 7.62 25.80 -8.31
CA THR A 150 8.72 25.87 -9.28
C THR A 150 10.05 25.44 -8.69
N SER A 151 10.87 24.79 -9.52
CA SER A 151 12.28 24.50 -9.23
C SER A 151 13.20 25.27 -10.20
N THR A 152 14.49 25.32 -9.89
CA THR A 152 15.54 25.92 -10.75
C THR A 152 16.49 24.87 -11.32
N SER A 153 16.13 23.58 -11.19
CA SER A 153 16.93 22.48 -11.73
C SER A 153 16.77 22.40 -13.25
N ASN A 154 17.82 21.96 -13.94
CA ASN A 154 17.75 21.67 -15.38
C ASN A 154 16.69 20.59 -15.69
N THR A 155 16.46 19.65 -14.76
CA THR A 155 15.44 18.60 -14.90
C THR A 155 14.03 19.21 -14.97
N TYR A 156 13.74 20.17 -14.08
CA TYR A 156 12.46 20.88 -14.09
C TYR A 156 12.30 21.79 -15.32
N GLU A 157 13.37 22.46 -15.75
CA GLU A 157 13.37 23.24 -16.99
C GLU A 157 13.06 22.35 -18.21
N ARG A 158 13.73 21.20 -18.36
CA ARG A 158 13.46 20.24 -19.46
C ARG A 158 12.03 19.72 -19.43
N TYR A 159 11.48 19.46 -18.24
CA TYR A 159 10.08 19.04 -18.09
C TYR A 159 9.13 20.12 -18.60
N LEU A 160 9.28 21.38 -18.18
CA LEU A 160 8.43 22.48 -18.66
C LEU A 160 8.62 22.78 -20.15
N ASP A 161 9.85 22.68 -20.67
CA ASP A 161 10.13 22.81 -22.10
C ASP A 161 9.38 21.74 -22.90
N ALA A 162 9.36 20.48 -22.43
CA ALA A 162 8.59 19.41 -23.07
C ALA A 162 7.08 19.68 -23.04
N ILE A 163 6.54 20.20 -21.94
CA ILE A 163 5.13 20.63 -21.86
C ILE A 163 4.83 21.69 -22.93
N GLU A 164 5.70 22.70 -23.08
CA GLU A 164 5.53 23.78 -24.05
C GLU A 164 5.67 23.28 -25.49
N ASP A 165 6.75 22.54 -25.79
CA ASP A 165 7.10 22.07 -27.13
C ASP A 165 6.03 21.15 -27.72
N TYR A 166 5.44 20.29 -26.89
CA TYR A 166 4.39 19.35 -27.29
C TYR A 166 2.97 19.84 -26.99
N ASN A 167 2.82 21.03 -26.37
CA ASN A 167 1.54 21.64 -26.03
C ASN A 167 0.63 20.69 -25.21
N VAL A 168 1.22 20.02 -24.22
CA VAL A 168 0.50 19.14 -23.29
C VAL A 168 -0.28 19.99 -22.29
N THR A 169 -1.49 19.58 -21.94
CA THR A 169 -2.30 20.33 -20.96
C THR A 169 -1.72 20.14 -19.56
N LEU A 170 -1.32 21.23 -18.91
CA LEU A 170 -0.80 21.24 -17.54
C LEU A 170 -1.80 21.89 -16.58
N TYR A 171 -2.19 21.16 -15.53
CA TYR A 171 -3.03 21.63 -14.45
C TYR A 171 -2.23 21.84 -13.17
N GLN A 172 -2.35 23.04 -12.58
CA GLN A 172 -1.99 23.22 -11.19
C GLN A 172 -3.04 22.53 -10.32
N THR A 173 -2.60 21.64 -9.44
CA THR A 173 -3.44 20.68 -8.74
C THR A 173 -3.26 20.80 -7.23
N ARG A 174 -4.35 20.75 -6.47
CA ARG A 174 -4.36 21.02 -5.02
C ARG A 174 -5.35 20.10 -4.29
N ALA A 175 -5.26 20.13 -2.95
CA ALA A 175 -6.18 19.44 -2.07
C ALA A 175 -7.65 19.71 -2.43
N GLY A 176 -8.42 18.63 -2.59
CA GLY A 176 -9.83 18.68 -2.99
C GLY A 176 -10.08 18.51 -4.49
N ASP A 177 -9.04 18.54 -5.32
CA ASP A 177 -9.16 18.15 -6.74
C ASP A 177 -9.29 16.62 -6.89
N GLU A 178 -9.87 16.20 -8.01
CA GLU A 178 -9.98 14.79 -8.41
C GLU A 178 -9.40 14.59 -9.81
N ILE A 179 -8.60 13.54 -9.99
CA ILE A 179 -8.14 13.12 -11.32
C ILE A 179 -9.18 12.13 -11.88
N PRO A 180 -9.74 12.37 -13.08
CA PRO A 180 -10.94 11.67 -13.55
C PRO A 180 -10.67 10.25 -14.10
N LEU A 181 -9.94 9.42 -13.35
CA LEU A 181 -9.72 8.01 -13.65
C LEU A 181 -11.01 7.20 -13.48
N LYS A 182 -11.54 6.63 -14.57
CA LYS A 182 -12.86 5.99 -14.55
C LYS A 182 -12.95 4.83 -13.56
N ASN A 183 -14.06 4.80 -12.82
CA ASN A 183 -14.40 3.80 -11.79
C ASN A 183 -13.46 3.75 -10.57
N VAL A 184 -12.46 4.63 -10.51
CA VAL A 184 -11.55 4.77 -9.37
C VAL A 184 -11.79 6.14 -8.74
N ASN A 185 -11.88 6.20 -7.43
CA ASN A 185 -11.85 7.47 -6.74
C ASN A 185 -10.38 7.87 -6.55
N ALA A 186 -9.89 8.81 -7.35
CA ALA A 186 -8.51 9.32 -7.31
C ALA A 186 -8.52 10.77 -6.80
N GLN A 187 -8.41 10.92 -5.48
CA GLN A 187 -8.45 12.21 -4.78
C GLN A 187 -7.06 12.78 -4.55
N VAL A 188 -6.95 14.10 -4.67
CA VAL A 188 -5.77 14.88 -4.28
C VAL A 188 -5.98 15.41 -2.87
N LEU A 189 -5.10 15.05 -1.95
CA LEU A 189 -5.20 15.43 -0.53
C LEU A 189 -4.27 16.57 -0.15
N ALA A 190 -3.21 16.81 -0.91
CA ALA A 190 -2.24 17.88 -0.72
C ALA A 190 -1.63 18.26 -2.07
N PRO A 191 -1.03 19.46 -2.23
CA PRO A 191 -0.91 20.51 -1.21
C PRO A 191 -2.19 21.35 -1.02
N PRO A 192 -2.38 22.01 0.14
CA PRO A 192 -3.48 22.97 0.34
C PRO A 192 -3.36 24.22 -0.54
N GLU A 193 -4.39 25.08 -0.51
CA GLU A 193 -4.38 26.37 -1.24
C GLU A 193 -3.23 27.29 -0.78
N ASP A 194 -3.03 27.40 0.52
CA ASP A 194 -1.86 28.05 1.09
C ASP A 194 -0.79 27.00 1.39
N TYR A 195 0.32 27.03 0.64
CA TYR A 195 1.40 26.06 0.84
C TYR A 195 1.92 26.06 2.28
N ILE A 196 2.15 24.85 2.80
CA ILE A 196 2.69 24.64 4.14
C ILE A 196 4.22 24.76 4.14
N ALA A 197 4.82 24.82 5.33
CA ALA A 197 6.28 24.83 5.51
C ALA A 197 7.03 25.90 4.68
N ASN A 198 6.40 27.06 4.43
CA ASN A 198 6.92 28.14 3.58
C ASN A 198 7.12 27.74 2.10
N GLY A 199 6.28 26.84 1.58
CA GLY A 199 6.39 26.36 0.21
C GLY A 199 7.56 25.41 -0.01
N ASP A 200 8.00 24.70 1.04
CA ASP A 200 8.92 23.59 0.86
C ASP A 200 8.28 22.56 -0.09
N ARG A 201 9.02 22.17 -1.12
CA ARG A 201 8.49 21.37 -2.22
C ARG A 201 8.12 19.96 -1.78
N ASN A 202 8.88 19.36 -0.85
CA ASN A 202 8.66 18.00 -0.38
C ASN A 202 7.41 17.99 0.49
N GLU A 203 7.32 18.93 1.43
CA GLU A 203 6.15 19.09 2.30
C GLU A 203 4.86 19.40 1.52
N ASN A 204 4.99 19.99 0.34
CA ASN A 204 3.87 20.28 -0.56
C ASN A 204 3.83 19.34 -1.78
N SER A 205 4.32 18.11 -1.63
CA SER A 205 4.10 17.05 -2.60
C SER A 205 2.61 16.89 -2.90
N LEU A 206 2.29 16.57 -4.14
CA LEU A 206 0.94 16.18 -4.54
C LEU A 206 0.65 14.79 -3.96
N VAL A 207 -0.21 14.74 -2.95
CA VAL A 207 -0.57 13.51 -2.24
C VAL A 207 -1.81 12.90 -2.88
N MET A 208 -1.70 11.66 -3.36
CA MET A 208 -2.79 10.94 -4.01
C MET A 208 -3.39 9.89 -3.10
N ARG A 209 -4.72 9.87 -2.99
CA ARG A 209 -5.48 8.75 -2.41
C ARG A 209 -6.28 8.07 -3.51
N LEU A 210 -5.99 6.80 -3.76
CA LEU A 210 -6.71 5.95 -4.71
C LEU A 210 -7.65 5.04 -3.93
N ALA A 211 -8.93 4.96 -4.31
CA ALA A 211 -9.88 4.02 -3.74
C ALA A 211 -10.69 3.30 -4.81
N PHE A 212 -10.77 1.98 -4.68
CA PHE A 212 -11.52 1.09 -5.54
C PHE A 212 -12.19 0.02 -4.68
N GLY A 213 -13.52 0.05 -4.60
CA GLY A 213 -14.28 -0.80 -3.67
C GLY A 213 -13.89 -0.51 -2.22
N LYS A 214 -13.44 -1.55 -1.52
CA LYS A 214 -12.95 -1.51 -0.14
C LYS A 214 -11.42 -1.37 -0.04
N THR A 215 -10.69 -1.40 -1.15
CA THR A 215 -9.24 -1.20 -1.16
C THR A 215 -8.93 0.27 -1.38
N SER A 216 -8.00 0.81 -0.58
CA SER A 216 -7.46 2.15 -0.77
C SER A 216 -5.95 2.19 -0.61
N MET A 217 -5.33 3.15 -1.30
CA MET A 217 -3.89 3.36 -1.31
C MET A 217 -3.58 4.84 -1.11
N LEU A 218 -2.54 5.15 -0.33
CA LEU A 218 -2.04 6.51 -0.14
C LEU A 218 -0.62 6.64 -0.70
N LEU A 219 -0.40 7.62 -1.58
CA LEU A 219 0.89 7.96 -2.17
C LEU A 219 1.27 9.37 -1.73
N PRO A 220 2.07 9.53 -0.65
CA PRO A 220 2.36 10.83 -0.06
C PRO A 220 3.47 11.63 -0.75
N GLY A 221 4.14 11.06 -1.76
CA GLY A 221 5.36 11.62 -2.33
C GLY A 221 6.44 11.74 -1.25
N ASP A 222 7.11 12.88 -1.20
CA ASP A 222 8.19 13.16 -0.24
C ASP A 222 7.74 14.04 0.92
N GLY A 223 6.43 14.11 1.18
CA GLY A 223 5.88 14.78 2.36
C GLY A 223 6.58 14.32 3.64
N GLU A 224 7.04 15.27 4.44
CA GLU A 224 7.68 15.01 5.73
C GLU A 224 6.70 15.37 6.86
N THR A 225 7.24 15.77 8.01
CA THR A 225 6.46 15.99 9.23
C THR A 225 5.34 17.03 9.05
N ALA A 226 5.54 18.11 8.30
CA ALA A 226 4.49 19.13 8.15
C ALA A 226 3.35 18.64 7.24
N SER A 227 3.68 17.90 6.18
CA SER A 227 2.72 17.27 5.28
C SER A 227 1.89 16.22 6.00
N GLU A 228 2.55 15.33 6.75
CA GLU A 228 1.86 14.31 7.56
C GLU A 228 0.94 14.92 8.61
N GLU A 229 1.39 15.98 9.30
CA GLU A 229 0.57 16.69 10.28
C GLU A 229 -0.64 17.37 9.63
N TYR A 230 -0.46 17.98 8.45
CA TYR A 230 -1.55 18.57 7.68
C TYR A 230 -2.58 17.51 7.30
N LEU A 231 -2.14 16.41 6.67
CA LEU A 231 -3.01 15.32 6.26
C LEU A 231 -3.80 14.78 7.46
N ARG A 232 -3.11 14.48 8.57
CA ARG A 232 -3.72 13.93 9.79
C ARG A 232 -4.76 14.88 10.38
N THR A 233 -4.48 16.17 10.39
CA THR A 233 -5.37 17.19 10.95
C THR A 233 -6.61 17.41 10.08
N GLU A 234 -6.44 17.41 8.76
CA GLU A 234 -7.52 17.69 7.82
C GLU A 234 -8.44 16.48 7.60
N TYR A 235 -7.86 15.28 7.52
CA TYR A 235 -8.59 14.08 7.07
C TYR A 235 -8.87 13.06 8.19
N GLY A 236 -8.06 13.03 9.26
CA GLY A 236 -8.23 12.07 10.37
C GLY A 236 -8.40 10.63 9.89
N ASP A 237 -9.42 9.94 10.40
CA ASP A 237 -9.72 8.53 10.08
C ASP A 237 -9.95 8.26 8.58
N ALA A 238 -10.23 9.27 7.76
CA ALA A 238 -10.36 9.11 6.31
C ALA A 238 -9.02 8.74 5.62
N LEU A 239 -7.90 8.91 6.33
CA LEU A 239 -6.58 8.45 5.91
C LEU A 239 -6.33 6.96 6.14
N ASN A 240 -7.26 6.24 6.79
CA ASN A 240 -7.14 4.79 6.87
C ASN A 240 -7.13 4.20 5.45
N VAL A 241 -6.06 3.46 5.14
CA VAL A 241 -5.83 2.87 3.81
C VAL A 241 -5.35 1.43 3.92
N SER A 242 -5.61 0.63 2.89
CA SER A 242 -5.08 -0.73 2.82
C SER A 242 -3.56 -0.73 2.57
N VAL A 243 -3.08 0.24 1.78
CA VAL A 243 -1.69 0.32 1.34
C VAL A 243 -1.15 1.75 1.52
N LEU A 244 0.05 1.86 2.08
CA LEU A 244 0.80 3.12 2.16
C LEU A 244 2.10 3.01 1.34
N ALA A 245 2.34 3.94 0.42
CA ALA A 245 3.70 4.15 -0.05
C ALA A 245 4.47 4.93 1.03
N ALA A 246 5.61 4.39 1.48
CA ALA A 246 6.43 5.05 2.50
C ALA A 246 6.92 6.40 1.94
N GLY A 247 6.67 7.47 2.70
CA GLY A 247 7.03 8.82 2.28
C GLY A 247 8.54 8.99 2.15
N HIS A 248 8.95 9.82 1.19
CA HIS A 248 10.35 10.25 1.01
C HIS A 248 11.31 9.06 0.97
N HIS A 249 10.96 8.04 0.18
CA HIS A 249 11.76 6.83 -0.04
C HIS A 249 12.03 5.98 1.22
N GLY A 250 11.31 6.23 2.31
CA GLY A 250 11.59 5.65 3.62
C GLY A 250 12.62 6.45 4.44
N SER A 251 12.71 7.77 4.25
CA SER A 251 13.49 8.67 5.10
C SER A 251 12.97 8.72 6.54
N GLN A 252 13.86 8.88 7.53
CA GLN A 252 13.48 9.08 8.93
C GLN A 252 12.60 10.32 9.19
N SER A 253 12.57 11.29 8.26
CA SER A 253 11.75 12.51 8.34
C SER A 253 10.27 12.29 7.96
N SER A 254 9.96 11.13 7.39
CA SER A 254 8.62 10.73 6.96
C SER A 254 8.25 9.38 7.57
N THR A 255 7.05 8.93 7.26
CA THR A 255 6.42 7.72 7.79
C THR A 255 6.52 7.71 9.33
N GLY A 256 6.06 8.82 9.94
CA GLY A 256 6.11 9.02 11.39
C GLY A 256 5.07 8.18 12.15
N ASP A 257 5.29 7.97 13.44
CA ASP A 257 4.41 7.16 14.30
C ASP A 257 2.95 7.62 14.25
N ALA A 258 2.68 8.90 14.49
CA ALA A 258 1.31 9.43 14.48
C ALA A 258 0.64 9.33 13.09
N PHE A 259 1.43 9.33 12.03
CA PHE A 259 0.93 9.17 10.66
C PHE A 259 0.58 7.71 10.38
N LEU A 260 1.45 6.78 10.77
CA LEU A 260 1.17 5.33 10.72
C LEU A 260 -0.04 4.94 11.57
N ASP A 261 -0.18 5.53 12.77
CA ASP A 261 -1.33 5.26 13.64
C ASP A 261 -2.65 5.73 13.02
N THR A 262 -2.62 6.81 12.23
CA THR A 262 -3.81 7.37 11.58
C THR A 262 -4.13 6.64 10.26
N THR A 263 -3.10 6.27 9.49
CA THR A 263 -3.26 5.59 8.20
C THR A 263 -3.49 4.08 8.35
N ALA A 264 -2.99 3.49 9.43
CA ALA A 264 -3.11 2.07 9.81
C ALA A 264 -3.07 1.09 8.61
N PRO A 265 -2.03 1.14 7.76
CA PRO A 265 -1.97 0.33 6.55
C PRO A 265 -1.68 -1.14 6.86
N GLN A 266 -2.23 -2.04 6.04
CA GLN A 266 -1.89 -3.47 6.09
C GLN A 266 -0.60 -3.77 5.31
N ILE A 267 -0.32 -2.97 4.28
CA ILE A 267 0.87 -3.09 3.45
C ILE A 267 1.57 -1.73 3.34
N ALA A 268 2.90 -1.73 3.45
CA ALA A 268 3.74 -0.61 3.04
C ALA A 268 4.56 -0.96 1.78
N VAL A 269 4.75 0.01 0.88
CA VAL A 269 5.68 -0.11 -0.24
C VAL A 269 6.74 0.98 -0.15
N ILE A 270 8.00 0.58 -0.21
CA ILE A 270 9.17 1.47 -0.17
C ILE A 270 9.80 1.50 -1.56
N SER A 271 9.90 2.69 -2.15
CA SER A 271 10.63 2.92 -3.40
C SER A 271 11.97 3.59 -3.11
N SER A 272 13.06 2.83 -3.16
CA SER A 272 14.43 3.33 -2.99
C SER A 272 15.47 2.32 -3.47
N ALA A 273 16.73 2.75 -3.62
CA ALA A 273 17.84 1.87 -4.03
C ALA A 273 18.36 1.00 -2.87
N TYR A 274 18.85 -0.21 -3.19
CA TYR A 274 19.44 -1.12 -2.21
C TYR A 274 20.58 -0.46 -1.41
N ASP A 275 21.53 0.12 -2.14
CA ASP A 275 22.67 0.88 -1.64
C ASP A 275 22.38 2.40 -1.72
N SER A 276 21.25 2.84 -1.17
CA SER A 276 20.89 4.26 -1.15
C SER A 276 21.99 5.10 -0.49
N GLN A 277 22.48 6.13 -1.20
CA GLN A 277 23.47 7.07 -0.68
C GLN A 277 22.95 7.91 0.51
N TYR A 278 21.63 7.93 0.70
CA TYR A 278 20.96 8.64 1.79
C TYR A 278 20.70 7.75 3.01
N GLY A 279 20.97 6.43 2.90
CA GLY A 279 20.66 5.46 3.95
C GLY A 279 19.22 4.94 3.92
N HIS A 280 18.47 5.17 2.85
CA HIS A 280 17.09 4.73 2.72
C HIS A 280 16.96 3.23 2.38
N PRO A 281 15.88 2.55 2.79
CA PRO A 281 15.00 3.00 3.87
C PRO A 281 15.76 3.06 5.21
N ASP A 282 15.46 4.09 5.99
CA ASP A 282 16.10 4.31 7.29
C ASP A 282 15.64 3.23 8.29
N GLU A 283 16.57 2.78 9.15
CA GLU A 283 16.29 1.77 10.18
C GLU A 283 15.15 2.19 11.12
N ALA A 284 15.00 3.49 11.42
CA ALA A 284 13.90 3.97 12.26
C ALA A 284 12.53 3.81 11.58
N VAL A 285 12.45 3.97 10.26
CA VAL A 285 11.20 3.75 9.51
C VAL A 285 10.86 2.26 9.49
N LEU A 286 11.83 1.41 9.18
CA LEU A 286 11.65 -0.05 9.25
C LEU A 286 11.21 -0.48 10.64
N GLN A 287 11.77 0.14 11.68
CA GLN A 287 11.39 -0.16 13.05
C GLN A 287 9.94 0.22 13.38
N ARG A 288 9.46 1.38 12.95
CA ARG A 288 8.07 1.81 13.14
C ARG A 288 7.07 0.92 12.40
N LEU A 289 7.45 0.47 11.19
CA LEU A 289 6.64 -0.47 10.41
C LEU A 289 6.58 -1.84 11.08
N ALA A 290 7.71 -2.34 11.59
CA ALA A 290 7.80 -3.62 12.29
C ALA A 290 7.04 -3.61 13.62
N GLU A 291 7.09 -2.51 14.36
CA GLU A 291 6.31 -2.32 15.62
C GLU A 291 4.79 -2.37 15.39
N ARG A 292 4.33 -2.30 14.14
CA ARG A 292 2.92 -2.36 13.76
C ARG A 292 2.61 -3.58 12.87
N SER A 293 3.54 -4.53 12.78
CA SER A 293 3.48 -5.71 11.89
C SER A 293 3.05 -5.38 10.46
N ILE A 294 3.49 -4.23 9.93
CA ILE A 294 3.10 -3.80 8.58
C ILE A 294 3.93 -4.57 7.56
N ARG A 295 3.29 -5.48 6.82
CA ARG A 295 3.94 -6.22 5.73
C ARG A 295 4.51 -5.22 4.72
N THR A 296 5.81 -5.28 4.48
CA THR A 296 6.52 -4.25 3.72
C THR A 296 7.19 -4.83 2.49
N TYR A 297 6.99 -4.17 1.34
CA TYR A 297 7.68 -4.51 0.10
C TYR A 297 8.64 -3.39 -0.28
N TRP A 298 9.85 -3.75 -0.67
CA TRP A 298 10.89 -2.80 -1.05
C TRP A 298 11.37 -3.06 -2.47
N THR A 299 11.28 -2.05 -3.34
CA THR A 299 11.62 -2.17 -4.76
C THR A 299 13.04 -2.68 -4.98
N ALA A 300 13.97 -2.39 -4.07
CA ALA A 300 15.37 -2.80 -4.18
C ALA A 300 15.60 -4.31 -4.05
N THR A 301 14.72 -5.05 -3.39
CA THR A 301 14.87 -6.50 -3.19
C THR A 301 13.75 -7.31 -3.83
N HIS A 302 12.60 -6.68 -4.08
CA HIS A 302 11.45 -7.31 -4.74
C HIS A 302 11.38 -6.99 -6.25
N GLY A 303 12.13 -6.00 -6.73
CA GLY A 303 12.01 -5.46 -8.08
C GLY A 303 10.77 -4.60 -8.24
N ASN A 304 10.17 -4.60 -9.44
CA ASN A 304 8.84 -4.04 -9.64
C ASN A 304 7.83 -4.78 -8.75
N ILE A 305 6.95 -4.01 -8.11
CA ILE A 305 5.89 -4.53 -7.23
C ILE A 305 4.55 -4.12 -7.83
N GLN A 306 3.66 -5.08 -8.09
CA GLN A 306 2.32 -4.83 -8.60
C GLN A 306 1.26 -5.19 -7.57
N LEU A 307 0.35 -4.26 -7.34
CA LEU A 307 -0.83 -4.38 -6.50
C LEU A 307 -2.07 -4.42 -7.38
N ARG A 308 -2.78 -5.55 -7.43
CA ARG A 308 -4.02 -5.74 -8.21
C ARG A 308 -5.21 -5.92 -7.29
N THR A 309 -6.24 -5.10 -7.43
CA THR A 309 -7.47 -5.23 -6.63
C THR A 309 -8.73 -5.25 -7.49
N ASN A 310 -9.65 -6.16 -7.15
CA ASN A 310 -11.02 -6.19 -7.67
C ASN A 310 -12.01 -5.40 -6.79
N GLY A 311 -11.49 -4.68 -5.78
CA GLY A 311 -12.28 -3.91 -4.83
C GLY A 311 -12.68 -4.69 -3.56
N SER A 312 -12.42 -5.99 -3.47
CA SER A 312 -12.62 -6.77 -2.25
C SER A 312 -11.41 -7.61 -1.82
N ALA A 313 -10.50 -7.92 -2.75
CA ALA A 313 -9.22 -8.55 -2.48
C ALA A 313 -8.08 -7.83 -3.22
N LEU A 314 -6.91 -7.83 -2.61
CA LEU A 314 -5.68 -7.21 -3.10
C LEU A 314 -4.62 -8.30 -3.30
N THR A 315 -4.17 -8.51 -4.54
CA THR A 315 -3.05 -9.39 -4.87
C THR A 315 -1.77 -8.57 -5.01
N VAL A 316 -0.69 -9.01 -4.38
CA VAL A 316 0.67 -8.47 -4.53
C VAL A 316 1.48 -9.41 -5.40
N ALA A 317 2.16 -8.87 -6.42
CA ALA A 317 3.09 -9.59 -7.27
C ALA A 317 4.45 -8.88 -7.31
N THR A 318 5.54 -9.65 -7.36
CA THR A 318 6.92 -9.12 -7.35
C THR A 318 7.80 -9.86 -8.35
N GLN A 319 8.88 -9.21 -8.82
CA GLN A 319 9.85 -9.85 -9.73
C GLN A 319 10.78 -10.83 -8.99
N ALA A 320 11.08 -10.56 -7.73
CA ALA A 320 11.93 -11.40 -6.90
C ALA A 320 11.26 -11.77 -5.58
N VAL A 321 11.62 -12.95 -5.07
CA VAL A 321 11.29 -13.38 -3.71
C VAL A 321 12.28 -12.74 -2.75
N ALA A 322 11.76 -12.04 -1.75
CA ALA A 322 12.52 -11.42 -0.66
C ALA A 322 11.66 -11.39 0.61
N PRO A 323 12.27 -11.18 1.79
CA PRO A 323 11.53 -11.02 3.04
C PRO A 323 10.61 -9.81 3.00
N THR A 324 9.47 -9.90 3.68
CA THR A 324 8.43 -8.87 3.79
C THR A 324 8.32 -8.29 5.20
N SER A 325 8.97 -8.91 6.20
CA SER A 325 9.19 -8.31 7.51
C SER A 325 10.09 -7.07 7.37
N PRO A 326 9.70 -5.90 7.91
CA PRO A 326 10.45 -4.67 7.71
C PRO A 326 11.92 -4.74 8.18
N LEU A 327 12.22 -5.52 9.22
CA LEU A 327 13.59 -5.63 9.75
C LEU A 327 14.47 -6.57 8.92
N ASP A 328 13.86 -7.45 8.13
CA ASP A 328 14.56 -8.47 7.34
C ASP A 328 14.66 -8.09 5.86
N LEU A 329 14.07 -6.95 5.43
CA LEU A 329 14.08 -6.53 4.02
C LEU A 329 15.48 -6.49 3.41
N ARG A 330 16.50 -6.18 4.21
CA ARG A 330 17.91 -6.09 3.80
C ARG A 330 18.60 -7.45 3.65
N ASP A 331 17.98 -8.52 4.08
CA ASP A 331 18.48 -9.89 3.86
C ASP A 331 18.09 -10.40 2.45
N GLY A 332 17.14 -9.73 1.80
CA GLY A 332 16.78 -9.96 0.40
C GLY A 332 17.93 -9.66 -0.56
N SER A 333 18.05 -10.44 -1.63
CA SER A 333 19.06 -10.16 -2.66
C SER A 333 18.69 -8.90 -3.44
N PRO A 334 19.64 -7.99 -3.74
CA PRO A 334 19.38 -6.81 -4.56
C PRO A 334 18.84 -7.18 -5.94
N VAL A 335 17.82 -6.46 -6.39
CA VAL A 335 17.29 -6.48 -7.75
C VAL A 335 17.70 -5.18 -8.44
N GLU A 336 18.38 -5.31 -9.56
CA GLU A 336 18.81 -4.15 -10.35
C GLU A 336 17.60 -3.40 -10.94
N PRO A 337 17.63 -2.05 -10.96
CA PRO A 337 16.64 -1.26 -11.66
C PRO A 337 16.54 -1.65 -13.15
N GLY A 338 15.32 -1.66 -13.69
CA GLY A 338 15.08 -2.11 -15.08
C GLY A 338 15.18 -3.62 -15.31
N ASN A 339 15.20 -4.44 -14.25
CA ASN A 339 15.08 -5.89 -14.37
C ASN A 339 13.80 -6.27 -15.15
N THR A 340 13.90 -7.27 -16.04
CA THR A 340 12.81 -7.70 -16.95
C THR A 340 12.17 -9.03 -16.57
N ASP A 341 12.53 -9.60 -15.42
CA ASP A 341 11.94 -10.84 -14.92
C ASP A 341 10.43 -10.64 -14.72
N PRO A 342 9.61 -11.68 -14.94
CA PRO A 342 8.17 -11.55 -14.85
C PRO A 342 7.73 -11.27 -13.41
N LEU A 343 6.63 -10.52 -13.27
CA LEU A 343 5.91 -10.42 -12.00
C LEU A 343 5.23 -11.76 -11.69
N GLU A 344 5.40 -12.25 -10.46
CA GLU A 344 4.71 -13.44 -9.97
C GLU A 344 3.91 -13.09 -8.71
N ASP A 345 2.69 -13.61 -8.60
CA ASP A 345 1.82 -13.40 -7.45
C ASP A 345 2.45 -13.99 -6.17
N ARG A 346 2.50 -13.19 -5.10
CA ARG A 346 3.10 -13.53 -3.81
C ARG A 346 2.07 -13.63 -2.69
N THR A 347 1.23 -12.60 -2.56
CA THR A 347 0.31 -12.46 -1.40
C THR A 347 -1.07 -12.04 -1.89
N ILE A 348 -2.13 -12.54 -1.25
CA ILE A 348 -3.51 -12.07 -1.46
C ILE A 348 -4.08 -11.66 -0.11
N VAL A 349 -4.40 -10.38 0.04
CA VAL A 349 -5.03 -9.81 1.24
C VAL A 349 -6.49 -9.53 0.95
N SER A 350 -7.43 -10.10 1.72
CA SER A 350 -8.83 -9.73 1.58
C SER A 350 -9.15 -8.51 2.44
N THR A 351 -9.98 -7.62 1.91
CA THR A 351 -10.46 -6.41 2.60
C THR A 351 -11.51 -6.69 3.70
N THR A 352 -11.83 -7.97 3.92
CA THR A 352 -12.57 -8.45 5.11
C THR A 352 -11.65 -8.95 6.22
N GLY A 353 -10.32 -8.75 6.09
CA GLY A 353 -9.29 -9.23 7.02
C GLY A 353 -8.72 -10.61 6.64
N THR A 354 -9.48 -11.44 5.92
CA THR A 354 -9.06 -12.81 5.59
C THR A 354 -8.08 -12.93 4.43
N VAL A 355 -6.79 -12.97 4.75
CA VAL A 355 -5.77 -13.44 3.81
C VAL A 355 -6.13 -14.88 3.38
N THR A 356 -6.45 -15.06 2.10
CA THR A 356 -6.52 -16.41 1.52
C THR A 356 -5.18 -16.70 0.86
N THR A 357 -4.48 -17.73 1.32
CA THR A 357 -3.15 -18.16 0.85
C THR A 357 -3.02 -18.19 -0.67
N PRO A 358 -1.98 -17.58 -1.28
CA PRO A 358 -1.62 -17.81 -2.68
C PRO A 358 -0.56 -18.89 -2.82
N VAL A 359 -0.42 -19.35 -4.07
CA VAL A 359 0.42 -20.47 -4.51
C VAL A 359 1.90 -20.05 -4.59
N ALA A 360 2.58 -19.97 -3.46
CA ALA A 360 4.03 -20.20 -3.29
C ALA A 360 4.43 -19.84 -1.87
N THR A 361 4.85 -20.83 -1.08
CA THR A 361 5.53 -20.61 0.20
C THR A 361 6.79 -19.80 -0.06
N ASP A 362 6.84 -18.61 0.52
CA ASP A 362 8.04 -17.81 0.70
C ASP A 362 9.09 -18.63 1.45
N GLY A 363 10.33 -18.51 0.97
CA GLY A 363 11.41 -19.41 1.35
C GLY A 363 11.86 -19.17 2.79
N GLY A 364 11.30 -19.94 3.72
CA GLY A 364 11.95 -20.26 4.99
C GLY A 364 13.36 -20.79 4.74
N SER A 365 14.35 -20.12 5.34
CA SER A 365 15.77 -20.44 5.21
C SER A 365 16.08 -21.89 5.59
N THR A 366 16.33 -22.76 4.60
CA THR A 366 17.02 -24.03 4.84
C THR A 366 18.10 -24.31 3.79
N THR A 367 19.34 -24.29 4.25
CA THR A 367 20.50 -24.85 3.54
C THR A 367 20.36 -26.38 3.48
N PRO A 368 20.46 -27.06 2.32
CA PRO A 368 20.28 -28.51 2.26
C PRO A 368 21.58 -29.25 2.63
N THR A 369 21.52 -30.11 3.64
CA THR A 369 22.48 -31.22 3.81
C THR A 369 21.79 -32.54 3.49
N ALA A 370 22.42 -33.32 2.62
CA ALA A 370 21.86 -34.47 1.93
C ALA A 370 21.93 -35.79 2.74
N THR A 371 20.86 -36.59 2.58
CA THR A 371 20.81 -38.05 2.39
C THR A 371 21.10 -38.98 3.59
N GLU A 372 20.10 -39.80 3.99
CA GLU A 372 20.00 -41.23 3.65
C GLU A 372 18.66 -41.87 4.10
N THR A 373 18.12 -42.75 3.25
CA THR A 373 16.91 -43.61 3.36
C THR A 373 17.18 -44.85 4.25
N PRO A 374 16.16 -45.47 4.90
CA PRO A 374 15.60 -46.72 4.36
C PRO A 374 14.08 -46.92 4.63
N THR A 375 13.30 -47.26 3.60
CA THR A 375 12.77 -48.61 3.26
C THR A 375 11.49 -49.04 3.97
N ALA A 376 10.44 -49.18 3.14
CA ALA A 376 9.08 -49.65 3.42
C ALA A 376 8.97 -51.14 3.83
N THR A 377 7.86 -51.49 4.49
CA THR A 377 7.28 -52.84 4.42
C THR A 377 5.74 -52.78 4.58
N THR A 378 5.06 -53.35 3.58
CA THR A 378 3.63 -53.64 3.41
C THR A 378 3.13 -54.75 4.38
N THR A 379 1.85 -55.01 4.70
CA THR A 379 0.66 -55.45 3.91
C THR A 379 -0.52 -55.78 4.93
N PRO A 380 -1.74 -56.31 4.60
CA PRO A 380 -2.98 -55.51 4.45
C PRO A 380 -4.31 -56.09 5.08
N THR A 381 -5.41 -55.36 4.85
CA THR A 381 -6.83 -55.75 4.55
C THR A 381 -7.75 -56.49 5.57
N ALA A 382 -8.94 -55.88 5.84
CA ALA A 382 -10.28 -56.51 5.77
C ALA A 382 -11.49 -55.51 5.74
N THR A 383 -12.05 -55.28 4.54
CA THR A 383 -13.48 -55.38 4.05
C THR A 383 -14.57 -55.84 5.07
N GLU A 384 -15.84 -55.39 5.19
CA GLU A 384 -16.78 -54.46 4.49
C GLU A 384 -18.13 -54.25 5.29
N THR A 385 -18.75 -53.03 5.21
CA THR A 385 -20.17 -52.69 4.80
C THR A 385 -21.43 -53.02 5.69
N PRO A 386 -22.63 -52.32 5.65
CA PRO A 386 -23.09 -51.03 5.06
C PRO A 386 -24.04 -50.10 5.92
N THR A 387 -24.32 -48.90 5.37
CA THR A 387 -25.58 -48.08 5.37
C THR A 387 -25.78 -46.98 6.44
N ALA A 388 -25.74 -45.71 6.02
CA ALA A 388 -26.93 -44.86 5.82
C ALA A 388 -26.56 -43.47 5.24
N THR A 389 -27.38 -43.01 4.31
CA THR A 389 -27.32 -41.71 3.63
C THR A 389 -27.74 -40.56 4.54
N ALA A 390 -26.91 -39.52 4.64
CA ALA A 390 -27.34 -38.16 4.99
C ALA A 390 -26.46 -37.10 4.30
N THR A 391 -27.13 -36.02 3.93
CA THR A 391 -26.77 -34.77 3.22
C THR A 391 -25.46 -34.08 3.67
N PRO A 392 -24.72 -33.37 2.78
CA PRO A 392 -23.41 -32.81 3.10
C PRO A 392 -23.54 -31.53 3.94
N THR A 393 -22.86 -31.46 5.07
CA THR A 393 -22.57 -30.22 5.81
C THR A 393 -21.32 -30.44 6.67
N ALA A 394 -20.44 -29.44 6.66
CA ALA A 394 -19.20 -29.27 7.43
C ALA A 394 -17.96 -30.03 6.95
N THR A 395 -17.00 -29.26 6.43
CA THR A 395 -15.56 -29.56 6.45
C THR A 395 -15.14 -29.87 7.88
N GLU A 396 -14.38 -30.94 8.10
CA GLU A 396 -13.85 -31.34 9.40
C GLU A 396 -13.09 -30.18 10.05
N SER A 397 -13.55 -29.73 11.23
CA SER A 397 -12.78 -28.82 12.09
C SER A 397 -11.53 -29.55 12.57
N GLY A 398 -10.37 -28.91 12.36
CA GLY A 398 -9.07 -29.41 12.82
C GLY A 398 -9.04 -29.63 14.34
N THR A 399 -8.20 -30.57 14.78
CA THR A 399 -8.00 -30.94 16.19
C THR A 399 -7.23 -29.89 17.00
N LEU A 400 -6.71 -28.84 16.35
CA LEU A 400 -6.02 -27.72 16.99
C LEU A 400 -6.89 -26.46 16.91
N ALA A 401 -7.04 -25.74 18.02
CA ALA A 401 -7.73 -24.45 18.09
C ALA A 401 -6.86 -23.41 18.79
N ILE A 402 -7.09 -22.13 18.53
CA ILE A 402 -6.55 -21.03 19.34
C ILE A 402 -7.51 -20.80 20.51
N ALA A 403 -7.00 -20.97 21.73
CA ALA A 403 -7.74 -20.75 22.96
C ALA A 403 -7.68 -19.29 23.42
N GLU A 404 -6.58 -18.60 23.15
CA GLU A 404 -6.34 -17.21 23.52
C GLU A 404 -5.28 -16.60 22.59
N ILE A 405 -5.51 -15.34 22.23
CA ILE A 405 -4.49 -14.46 21.65
C ILE A 405 -4.35 -13.31 22.64
N HIS A 406 -3.12 -13.04 23.05
CA HIS A 406 -2.78 -11.93 23.92
C HIS A 406 -1.75 -11.08 23.19
N GLU A 407 -2.25 -10.17 22.36
CA GLU A 407 -1.48 -9.24 21.53
C GLU A 407 -0.89 -8.07 22.34
N ASP A 408 -1.65 -7.55 23.31
CA ASP A 408 -1.28 -6.33 24.05
C ASP A 408 -0.43 -6.63 25.29
N ALA A 409 0.89 -6.59 25.13
CA ALA A 409 1.83 -6.70 26.23
C ALA A 409 1.72 -5.50 27.20
N GLN A 410 1.59 -5.76 28.50
CA GLN A 410 1.59 -4.70 29.51
C GLN A 410 2.94 -3.95 29.53
N GLY A 411 2.92 -2.65 29.23
CA GLY A 411 4.08 -1.77 29.29
C GLY A 411 4.48 -1.22 27.93
N THR A 412 5.78 -1.14 27.65
CA THR A 412 6.26 -0.98 26.26
C THR A 412 6.56 -2.38 25.74
N GLU A 413 6.02 -2.76 24.57
CA GLU A 413 6.00 -4.16 24.10
C GLU A 413 7.42 -4.78 24.07
N ARG A 414 8.44 -3.99 23.71
CA ARG A 414 9.84 -4.43 23.69
C ARG A 414 10.44 -4.79 25.06
N GLU A 415 9.88 -4.27 26.15
CA GLU A 415 10.33 -4.58 27.51
C GLU A 415 9.67 -5.85 28.06
N ASN A 416 8.60 -6.33 27.41
CA ASN A 416 7.79 -7.45 27.89
C ASN A 416 7.26 -8.36 26.76
N LEU A 417 8.13 -8.74 25.82
CA LEU A 417 7.78 -9.62 24.68
C LEU A 417 7.21 -11.00 25.08
N ASN A 418 7.34 -11.43 26.35
CA ASN A 418 6.70 -12.68 26.80
C ASN A 418 5.23 -12.49 27.22
N ASP A 419 4.77 -11.25 27.33
CA ASP A 419 3.37 -10.89 27.56
C ASP A 419 2.63 -10.65 26.23
N GLU A 420 3.26 -11.04 25.13
CA GLU A 420 2.66 -11.20 23.82
C GLU A 420 2.73 -12.69 23.46
N TYR A 421 1.58 -13.36 23.31
CA TYR A 421 1.53 -14.82 23.11
C TYR A 421 0.23 -15.32 22.47
N VAL A 422 0.31 -16.52 21.90
CA VAL A 422 -0.86 -17.30 21.43
C VAL A 422 -0.93 -18.62 22.20
N VAL A 423 -2.12 -18.97 22.67
CA VAL A 423 -2.38 -20.25 23.34
C VAL A 423 -3.11 -21.17 22.38
N PHE A 424 -2.50 -22.31 22.10
CA PHE A 424 -3.11 -23.37 21.30
C PHE A 424 -3.67 -24.48 22.19
N GLU A 425 -4.82 -25.03 21.84
CA GLU A 425 -5.45 -26.17 22.49
C GLU A 425 -5.67 -27.33 21.51
N ASN A 426 -5.28 -28.54 21.92
CA ASN A 426 -5.71 -29.75 21.23
C ASN A 426 -7.16 -30.09 21.65
N THR A 427 -8.12 -29.78 20.79
CA THR A 427 -9.55 -30.04 21.02
C THR A 427 -9.99 -31.44 20.58
N GLY A 428 -9.07 -32.23 20.02
CA GLY A 428 -9.28 -33.62 19.64
C GLY A 428 -9.28 -34.61 20.82
N ASP A 429 -9.49 -35.89 20.51
CA ASP A 429 -9.49 -36.99 21.48
C ASP A 429 -8.20 -37.85 21.44
N GLU A 430 -7.27 -37.53 20.54
CA GLU A 430 -5.96 -38.15 20.41
C GLU A 430 -4.81 -37.13 20.56
N ALA A 431 -3.62 -37.59 20.95
CA ALA A 431 -2.45 -36.72 21.03
C ALA A 431 -2.06 -36.23 19.62
N LEU A 432 -1.83 -34.94 19.49
CA LEU A 432 -1.50 -34.27 18.24
C LEU A 432 0.01 -34.07 18.14
N ASP A 433 0.63 -34.59 17.08
CA ASP A 433 2.04 -34.34 16.78
C ASP A 433 2.14 -33.03 15.99
N LEU A 434 2.81 -32.03 16.57
CA LEU A 434 3.03 -30.72 15.95
C LEU A 434 4.45 -30.59 15.42
N SER A 435 5.24 -31.67 15.39
CA SER A 435 6.62 -31.64 14.94
C SER A 435 6.76 -31.00 13.55
N GLY A 436 7.48 -29.87 13.47
CA GLY A 436 7.73 -29.19 12.19
C GLY A 436 6.56 -28.37 11.65
N TRP A 437 5.43 -28.29 12.36
CA TRP A 437 4.36 -27.37 12.03
C TRP A 437 4.84 -25.92 12.19
N THR A 438 4.26 -25.00 11.43
CA THR A 438 4.58 -23.58 11.52
C THR A 438 3.43 -22.76 12.07
N VAL A 439 3.79 -21.67 12.75
CA VAL A 439 2.88 -20.57 13.10
C VAL A 439 3.43 -19.31 12.45
N ASP A 440 2.61 -18.65 11.65
CA ASP A 440 2.97 -17.47 10.87
C ASP A 440 2.05 -16.30 11.23
N ASP A 441 2.56 -15.07 11.27
CA ASP A 441 1.75 -13.84 11.37
C ASP A 441 1.45 -13.24 9.99
N ALA A 442 0.70 -12.14 9.92
CA ALA A 442 0.43 -11.46 8.65
C ALA A 442 1.64 -10.71 8.05
N ALA A 443 2.80 -10.68 8.73
CA ALA A 443 4.05 -10.12 8.24
C ALA A 443 5.11 -11.19 7.90
N ASP A 444 4.70 -12.47 7.80
CA ASP A 444 5.53 -13.62 7.45
C ASP A 444 6.65 -13.92 8.48
N HIS A 445 6.47 -13.50 9.73
CA HIS A 445 7.26 -14.03 10.82
C HIS A 445 6.83 -15.48 11.07
N THR A 446 7.77 -16.43 10.91
CA THR A 446 7.51 -17.86 11.12
C THR A 446 8.15 -18.42 12.39
N TYR A 447 7.36 -19.11 13.21
CA TYR A 447 7.80 -20.03 14.25
C TYR A 447 7.65 -21.47 13.77
N THR A 448 8.62 -22.34 14.07
CA THR A 448 8.51 -23.78 13.79
C THR A 448 8.52 -24.57 15.09
N PHE A 449 7.49 -25.39 15.30
CA PHE A 449 7.40 -26.27 16.46
C PHE A 449 8.59 -27.26 16.48
N PRO A 450 9.21 -27.49 17.65
CA PRO A 450 10.39 -28.33 17.76
C PRO A 450 10.07 -29.80 17.44
N SER A 451 11.06 -30.52 16.90
CA SER A 451 10.88 -31.93 16.57
C SER A 451 10.49 -32.76 17.81
N GLY A 452 9.47 -33.59 17.68
CA GLY A 452 8.93 -34.44 18.75
C GLY A 452 7.98 -33.71 19.69
N PHE A 453 7.53 -32.50 19.38
CA PHE A 453 6.54 -31.79 20.18
C PHE A 453 5.15 -32.39 19.96
N THR A 454 4.55 -32.89 21.04
CA THR A 454 3.21 -33.51 21.01
C THR A 454 2.31 -32.85 22.03
N LEU A 455 1.07 -32.54 21.64
CA LEU A 455 0.05 -31.93 22.49
C LEU A 455 -1.03 -32.96 22.81
N ASP A 456 -1.15 -33.37 24.08
CA ASP A 456 -2.15 -34.33 24.54
C ASP A 456 -3.61 -33.79 24.40
N PRO A 457 -4.63 -34.65 24.34
CA PRO A 457 -6.03 -34.22 24.30
C PRO A 457 -6.41 -33.27 25.44
N GLY A 458 -6.95 -32.10 25.08
CA GLY A 458 -7.33 -31.03 26.01
C GLY A 458 -6.14 -30.31 26.68
N ALA A 459 -4.91 -30.59 26.27
CA ALA A 459 -3.74 -29.85 26.71
C ALA A 459 -3.60 -28.56 25.91
N GLN A 460 -2.96 -27.57 26.54
CA GLN A 460 -2.65 -26.29 25.95
C GLN A 460 -1.14 -26.05 25.93
N VAL A 461 -0.68 -25.31 24.92
CA VAL A 461 0.68 -24.77 24.82
C VAL A 461 0.60 -23.29 24.51
N THR A 462 1.39 -22.50 25.23
CA THR A 462 1.55 -21.07 25.00
C THR A 462 2.81 -20.83 24.18
N LEU A 463 2.69 -20.15 23.05
CA LEU A 463 3.81 -19.64 22.27
C LEU A 463 4.01 -18.16 22.60
N HIS A 464 5.07 -17.86 23.34
CA HIS A 464 5.48 -16.50 23.67
C HIS A 464 6.36 -15.89 22.57
N THR A 465 6.17 -14.61 22.26
CA THR A 465 7.02 -13.90 21.29
C THR A 465 8.46 -13.77 21.76
N GLY A 466 8.66 -13.46 23.04
CA GLY A 466 9.99 -13.18 23.58
C GLY A 466 10.88 -14.41 23.75
N SER A 467 11.92 -14.25 24.58
CA SER A 467 12.90 -15.29 24.87
C SER A 467 12.60 -16.03 26.16
N GLY A 468 12.90 -17.33 26.19
CA GLY A 468 12.76 -18.17 27.39
C GLY A 468 13.44 -19.52 27.25
N THR A 469 12.96 -20.51 28.01
CA THR A 469 13.42 -21.89 27.90
C THR A 469 12.20 -22.77 27.69
N ASP A 470 12.15 -23.43 26.54
CA ASP A 470 11.03 -24.26 26.14
C ASP A 470 10.69 -25.34 27.18
N SER A 471 9.39 -25.55 27.33
CA SER A 471 8.76 -26.49 28.23
C SER A 471 7.67 -27.26 27.47
N ALA A 472 6.97 -28.17 28.14
CA ALA A 472 5.82 -28.86 27.53
C ALA A 472 4.60 -27.95 27.34
N THR A 473 4.53 -26.84 28.07
CA THR A 473 3.39 -25.91 28.08
C THR A 473 3.74 -24.51 27.60
N ASP A 474 5.02 -24.19 27.47
CA ASP A 474 5.51 -22.85 27.14
C ASP A 474 6.62 -22.98 26.11
N LEU A 475 6.43 -22.37 24.95
CA LEU A 475 7.40 -22.27 23.87
C LEU A 475 7.77 -20.80 23.68
N TYR A 476 9.00 -20.55 23.25
CA TYR A 476 9.51 -19.20 23.06
C TYR A 476 10.03 -19.03 21.64
N TRP A 477 9.47 -18.05 20.94
CA TRP A 477 9.91 -17.68 19.60
C TRP A 477 11.35 -17.15 19.61
N GLY A 478 11.73 -16.47 20.69
CA GLY A 478 13.03 -15.82 20.80
C GLY A 478 13.14 -14.57 19.94
N SER A 479 12.00 -13.97 19.56
CA SER A 479 11.98 -12.74 18.78
C SER A 479 12.58 -11.57 19.57
N GLY A 480 13.22 -10.66 18.83
CA GLY A 480 13.72 -9.37 19.35
C GLY A 480 12.72 -8.21 19.17
N SER A 481 11.55 -8.50 18.59
CA SER A 481 10.49 -7.55 18.28
C SER A 481 9.11 -8.18 18.52
N PRO A 482 8.05 -7.36 18.70
CA PRO A 482 6.68 -7.85 18.72
C PRO A 482 6.32 -8.60 17.42
N ILE A 483 5.32 -9.49 17.50
CA ILE A 483 4.84 -10.32 16.38
C ILE A 483 3.34 -10.10 16.15
N TRP A 484 2.54 -10.02 17.21
CA TRP A 484 1.07 -9.99 17.20
C TRP A 484 0.56 -8.54 17.26
N ASN A 485 -0.04 -8.04 16.17
CA ASN A 485 -0.48 -6.64 16.09
C ASN A 485 -1.67 -6.30 17.03
N ASN A 486 -1.48 -5.28 17.86
CA ASN A 486 -2.50 -4.68 18.74
C ASN A 486 -3.73 -4.09 18.01
N ALA A 487 -3.59 -3.72 16.74
CA ALA A 487 -4.68 -3.21 15.91
C ALA A 487 -5.41 -4.31 15.12
N GLY A 488 -5.03 -5.57 15.32
CA GLY A 488 -5.53 -6.76 14.64
C GLY A 488 -4.48 -7.39 13.71
N ASP A 489 -4.40 -8.72 13.73
CA ASP A 489 -3.44 -9.52 12.97
C ASP A 489 -4.10 -10.83 12.50
N THR A 490 -3.32 -11.72 11.87
CA THR A 490 -3.76 -13.06 11.50
C THR A 490 -2.73 -14.09 11.91
N VAL A 491 -3.17 -15.09 12.68
CA VAL A 491 -2.38 -16.28 13.00
C VAL A 491 -2.67 -17.35 11.95
N PHE A 492 -1.67 -17.76 11.18
CA PHE A 492 -1.73 -18.92 10.30
C PHE A 492 -1.01 -20.09 10.96
N VAL A 493 -1.58 -21.30 10.84
CA VAL A 493 -0.91 -22.54 11.25
C VAL A 493 -0.88 -23.49 10.06
N HIS A 494 0.30 -23.99 9.72
CA HIS A 494 0.51 -25.00 8.69
C HIS A 494 1.08 -26.27 9.30
N ASP A 495 0.70 -27.44 8.75
CA ASP A 495 1.31 -28.71 9.13
C ASP A 495 2.74 -28.86 8.57
N ASP A 496 3.40 -29.99 8.87
CA ASP A 496 4.78 -30.26 8.43
C ASP A 496 4.92 -30.46 6.91
N GLU A 497 3.80 -30.59 6.18
CA GLU A 497 3.74 -30.61 4.73
C GLU A 497 3.41 -29.21 4.13
N GLY A 498 3.20 -28.20 4.97
CA GLY A 498 2.81 -26.84 4.56
C GLY A 498 1.33 -26.69 4.25
N THR A 499 0.48 -27.64 4.66
CA THR A 499 -0.97 -27.57 4.46
C THR A 499 -1.59 -26.68 5.53
N PRO A 500 -2.46 -25.72 5.18
CA PRO A 500 -3.14 -24.88 6.17
C PRO A 500 -4.03 -25.71 7.10
N VAL A 501 -3.82 -25.56 8.42
CA VAL A 501 -4.59 -26.23 9.48
C VAL A 501 -5.54 -25.27 10.19
N LEU A 502 -5.07 -24.05 10.47
CA LEU A 502 -5.81 -23.03 11.19
C LEU A 502 -5.49 -21.63 10.64
N THR A 503 -6.49 -20.76 10.62
CA THR A 503 -6.34 -19.33 10.34
C THR A 503 -7.30 -18.58 11.25
N GLU A 504 -6.78 -17.69 12.08
CA GLU A 504 -7.59 -16.89 13.02
C GLU A 504 -7.17 -15.42 12.92
N GLU A 505 -8.16 -14.55 12.72
CA GLU A 505 -8.02 -13.10 12.80
C GLU A 505 -8.62 -12.61 14.12
N TYR A 506 -8.08 -11.52 14.67
CA TYR A 506 -8.57 -10.94 15.92
C TYR A 506 -8.68 -9.41 15.87
#